data_AF-A0A2U1SST6-F1
#
_entry.id   AF-A0A2U1SST6-F1
#
_cell.length_a   1.000
_cell.length_b   1.000
_cell.length_c   1.000
_cell.angle_alpha   90.00
_cell.angle_beta   90.00
_cell.angle_gamma   90.00
#
_symmetry.space_group_name_H-M   'P 1'
#
loop_
_entity.id
_entity.type
_entity.pdbx_description
1 polymer ?
#
loop_
_entity_poly.entity_id
_entity_poly.type
_entity_poly.pdbx_seq_one_letter_code
_entity_poly.pdbx_strand_id
1 'polypeptide(L)'
;MFAVTTAASERATLDRVLALVGEPCRLERLLPSGETRSVDVQAAVRDYNAVEIGQSNGGLQAGFSKVIMSSTEIDAAGWPDLVTLATQTADDPRIPRRGDRFIVQGRARIVQAAWAAPRIGGELVRIEMTIK
;
A
#
# COMPACT_ATOMS: atom_id res chain seq x y z
N MET A 1 25.97 -18.92 -9.46
CA MET A 1 25.52 -17.67 -10.10
C MET A 1 24.11 -17.41 -9.58
N PHE A 2 23.94 -16.51 -8.61
CA PHE A 2 22.60 -16.14 -8.14
C PHE A 2 21.99 -15.22 -9.20
N ALA A 3 20.79 -15.54 -9.69
CA ALA A 3 20.09 -14.66 -10.61
C ALA A 3 19.87 -13.32 -9.89
N VAL A 4 20.35 -12.22 -10.47
CA VAL A 4 20.03 -10.88 -9.97
C VAL A 4 18.56 -10.66 -10.29
N THR A 5 17.73 -10.74 -9.26
CA THR A 5 16.30 -10.51 -9.41
C THR A 5 16.06 -9.03 -9.72
N THR A 6 15.39 -8.74 -10.84
CA THR A 6 15.06 -7.37 -11.24
C THR A 6 13.76 -6.90 -10.60
N ALA A 7 13.61 -5.58 -10.44
CA ALA A 7 12.38 -5.00 -9.91
C ALA A 7 11.14 -5.39 -10.72
N ALA A 8 11.26 -5.43 -12.05
CA ALA A 8 10.18 -5.84 -12.94
C ALA A 8 9.77 -7.31 -12.72
N SER A 9 10.74 -8.21 -12.53
CA SER A 9 10.46 -9.62 -12.24
C SER A 9 9.78 -9.81 -10.89
N GLU A 10 10.22 -9.10 -9.85
CA GLU A 10 9.60 -9.14 -8.53
C GLU A 10 8.18 -8.58 -8.55
N ARG A 11 7.99 -7.45 -9.22
CA ARG A 11 6.68 -6.82 -9.40
C ARG A 11 5.72 -7.75 -10.12
N ALA A 12 6.13 -8.32 -11.26
CA ALA A 12 5.31 -9.29 -12.00
C ALA A 12 5.01 -10.56 -11.19
N THR A 13 5.90 -10.97 -10.29
CA THR A 13 5.65 -12.11 -9.41
C THR A 13 4.66 -11.76 -8.30
N LEU A 14 4.79 -10.59 -7.68
CA LEU A 14 3.82 -10.09 -6.71
C LEU A 14 2.44 -9.90 -7.34
N ASP A 15 2.36 -9.30 -8.54
CA ASP A 15 1.11 -9.08 -9.27
C ASP A 15 0.40 -10.42 -9.54
N ARG A 16 1.14 -11.47 -9.95
CA ARG A 16 0.58 -12.82 -10.11
C ARG A 16 0.02 -13.39 -8.81
N VAL A 17 0.72 -13.19 -7.69
CA VAL A 17 0.23 -13.66 -6.38
C VAL A 17 -1.02 -12.89 -5.98
N LEU A 18 -1.03 -11.56 -6.12
CA LEU A 18 -2.18 -10.72 -5.79
C LEU A 18 -3.40 -10.99 -6.69
N ALA A 19 -3.18 -11.39 -7.94
CA ALA A 19 -4.26 -11.87 -8.80
C ALA A 19 -4.90 -13.18 -8.30
N LEU A 20 -4.15 -14.02 -7.57
CA LEU A 20 -4.63 -15.28 -7.02
C LEU A 20 -5.28 -15.15 -5.64
N VAL A 21 -4.71 -14.32 -4.75
CA VAL A 21 -5.13 -14.25 -3.33
C VAL A 21 -5.59 -12.86 -2.88
N GLY A 22 -5.40 -11.85 -3.72
CA GLY A 22 -5.83 -10.49 -3.41
C GLY A 22 -7.32 -10.29 -3.69
N GLU A 23 -7.78 -9.11 -3.31
CA GLU A 23 -9.13 -8.62 -3.57
C GLU A 23 -9.09 -7.19 -4.12
N PRO A 24 -10.09 -6.80 -4.92
CA PRO A 24 -10.18 -5.45 -5.46
C PRO A 24 -10.44 -4.46 -4.33
N CYS A 25 -9.60 -3.44 -4.25
CA CYS A 25 -9.67 -2.38 -3.25
C CYS A 25 -9.56 -1.01 -3.93
N ARG A 26 -9.94 0.03 -3.20
CA ARG A 26 -9.74 1.42 -3.64
C ARG A 26 -8.98 2.20 -2.58
N LEU A 27 -7.89 2.82 -2.98
CA LEU A 27 -7.12 3.73 -2.15
C LEU A 27 -7.50 5.18 -2.50
N GLU A 28 -7.76 6.00 -1.49
CA GLU A 28 -8.17 7.40 -1.67
C GLU A 28 -7.35 8.33 -0.78
N ARG A 29 -6.89 9.45 -1.35
CA ARG A 29 -6.24 10.54 -0.63
C ARG A 29 -7.00 11.83 -0.87
N LEU A 30 -7.32 12.52 0.22
CA LEU A 30 -7.81 13.90 0.16
C LEU A 30 -6.62 14.83 0.00
N LEU A 31 -6.57 15.56 -1.11
CA LEU A 31 -5.53 16.55 -1.37
C LEU A 31 -5.85 17.87 -0.63
N PRO A 32 -4.83 18.72 -0.39
CA PRO A 32 -5.05 20.05 0.20
C PRO A 32 -6.01 20.95 -0.58
N SER A 33 -6.19 20.68 -1.88
CA SER A 33 -7.17 21.37 -2.74
C SER A 33 -8.63 21.01 -2.42
N GLY A 34 -8.86 20.01 -1.56
CA GLY A 34 -10.18 19.45 -1.26
C GLY A 34 -10.63 18.36 -2.25
N GLU A 35 -9.86 18.10 -3.31
CA GLU A 35 -10.12 17.01 -4.25
C GLU A 35 -9.72 15.66 -3.64
N THR A 36 -10.55 14.63 -3.81
CA THR A 36 -10.18 13.25 -3.48
C THR A 36 -9.64 12.56 -4.72
N ARG A 37 -8.39 12.07 -4.64
CA ARG A 37 -7.78 11.23 -5.67
C ARG A 37 -7.88 9.77 -5.28
N SER A 38 -8.37 8.95 -6.19
CA SER A 38 -8.53 7.52 -5.99
C SER A 38 -7.71 6.71 -6.99
N VAL A 39 -7.31 5.51 -6.57
CA VAL A 39 -6.75 4.48 -7.43
C VAL A 39 -7.32 3.13 -7.01
N ASP A 40 -7.77 2.35 -7.99
CA ASP A 40 -8.20 0.97 -7.78
C ASP A 40 -6.95 0.07 -7.82
N VAL A 41 -6.81 -0.80 -6.82
CA VAL A 41 -5.64 -1.66 -6.63
C VAL A 41 -6.07 -3.08 -6.28
N GLN A 42 -5.27 -4.06 -6.69
CA GLN A 42 -5.40 -5.42 -6.18
C GLN A 42 -4.54 -5.57 -4.92
N ALA A 43 -5.14 -5.99 -3.80
CA ALA A 43 -4.43 -6.07 -2.53
C ALA A 43 -4.80 -7.33 -1.73
N ALA A 44 -3.82 -7.91 -1.04
CA ALA A 44 -4.07 -8.96 -0.06
C ALA A 44 -4.32 -8.31 1.30
N VAL A 45 -5.50 -8.54 1.87
CA VAL A 45 -5.92 -7.99 3.16
C VAL A 45 -6.11 -9.13 4.15
N ARG A 46 -5.53 -9.01 5.34
CA ARG A 46 -5.80 -9.94 6.44
C ARG A 46 -5.78 -9.24 7.77
N ASP A 47 -6.55 -9.77 8.72
CA ASP A 47 -6.48 -9.29 10.10
C ASP A 47 -5.16 -9.71 10.76
N TYR A 48 -4.70 -8.89 11.70
CA TYR A 48 -3.62 -9.29 12.59
C TYR A 48 -4.13 -10.32 13.59
N ASN A 49 -3.34 -11.37 13.80
CA ASN A 49 -3.68 -12.38 14.79
C ASN A 49 -3.30 -11.92 16.21
N ALA A 50 -3.78 -12.63 17.24
CA ALA A 50 -3.57 -12.26 18.63
C ALA A 50 -2.08 -12.23 19.04
N VAL A 51 -1.24 -13.08 18.43
CA VAL A 51 0.20 -13.10 18.71
C VAL A 51 0.87 -11.84 18.15
N GLU A 52 0.55 -11.46 16.91
CA GLU A 52 1.06 -10.24 16.28
C GLU A 52 0.63 -8.98 17.04
N ILE A 53 -0.62 -8.95 17.52
CA ILE A 53 -1.12 -7.86 18.35
C ILE A 53 -0.35 -7.79 19.67
N GLY A 54 -0.19 -8.93 20.37
CA GLY A 54 0.55 -8.99 21.64
C GLY A 54 2.02 -8.57 21.51
N GLN A 55 2.67 -8.90 20.39
CA GLN A 55 4.06 -8.53 20.11
C GLN A 55 4.24 -7.06 19.70
N SER A 56 3.16 -6.36 19.34
CA SER A 56 3.23 -4.96 18.89
C SER A 56 3.43 -3.93 20.01
N ASN A 57 3.47 -4.35 21.28
CA ASN A 57 3.55 -3.46 22.45
C ASN A 57 2.49 -2.34 22.44
N GLY A 58 1.28 -2.64 21.96
CA GLY A 58 0.15 -1.71 21.87
C GLY A 58 0.05 -0.93 20.56
N GLY A 59 0.96 -1.12 19.60
CA GLY A 59 0.92 -0.50 18.28
C GLY A 59 -0.17 -1.05 17.36
N LEU A 60 -0.59 -2.31 17.56
CA LEU A 60 -1.70 -2.95 16.87
C LEU A 60 -2.83 -3.24 17.86
N GLN A 61 -4.07 -3.21 17.37
CA GLN A 61 -5.27 -3.51 18.16
C GLN A 61 -6.18 -4.46 17.40
N ALA A 62 -7.12 -5.08 18.10
CA ALA A 62 -8.20 -5.84 17.46
C ALA A 62 -8.96 -4.94 16.45
N GLY A 63 -9.28 -5.49 15.29
CA GLY A 63 -9.89 -4.77 14.18
C GLY A 63 -8.90 -4.06 13.25
N PHE A 64 -7.59 -4.14 13.51
CA PHE A 64 -6.58 -3.70 12.55
C PHE A 64 -6.33 -4.81 11.54
N SER A 65 -6.10 -4.42 10.28
CA SER A 65 -5.74 -5.35 9.21
C SER A 65 -4.41 -4.95 8.58
N LYS A 66 -3.64 -5.95 8.18
CA LYS A 66 -2.48 -5.83 7.31
C LYS A 66 -2.94 -5.84 5.87
N VAL A 67 -2.36 -4.97 5.06
CA VAL A 67 -2.53 -4.94 3.61
C VAL A 67 -1.19 -5.03 2.93
N ILE A 68 -1.14 -5.81 1.85
CA ILE A 68 -0.01 -5.88 0.93
C ILE A 68 -0.53 -5.59 -0.46
N MET A 69 0.11 -4.63 -1.14
CA MET A 69 -0.20 -4.30 -2.53
C MET A 69 1.08 -4.08 -3.35
N SER A 70 0.95 -4.25 -4.65
CA SER A 70 1.96 -3.86 -5.63
C SER A 70 1.90 -2.36 -5.87
N SER A 71 2.96 -1.80 -6.43
CA SER A 71 2.96 -0.42 -6.92
C SER A 71 2.55 -0.29 -8.39
N THR A 72 2.28 -1.41 -9.08
CA THR A 72 1.88 -1.43 -10.50
C THR A 72 0.75 -0.46 -10.83
N GLU A 73 -0.38 -0.55 -10.12
CA GLU A 73 -1.55 0.29 -10.38
C GLU A 73 -1.33 1.74 -9.93
N ILE A 74 -0.54 1.94 -8.88
CA ILE A 74 -0.18 3.28 -8.38
C ILE A 74 0.69 4.02 -9.40
N ASP A 75 1.72 3.34 -9.91
CA ASP A 75 2.63 3.87 -10.93
C ASP A 75 1.86 4.16 -12.23
N ALA A 76 0.97 3.26 -12.65
CA ALA A 76 0.15 3.42 -13.85
C ALA A 76 -0.86 4.58 -13.75
N ALA A 77 -1.49 4.76 -12.58
CA ALA A 77 -2.41 5.86 -12.33
C ALA A 77 -1.70 7.19 -12.03
N GLY A 78 -0.38 7.16 -11.80
CA GLY A 78 0.37 8.30 -11.29
C GLY A 78 -0.12 8.79 -9.93
N TRP A 79 -0.77 7.92 -9.14
CA TRP A 79 -1.40 8.29 -7.87
C TRP A 79 -0.33 8.67 -6.82
N PRO A 80 -0.56 9.70 -5.99
CA PRO A 80 -1.74 10.57 -5.87
C PRO A 80 -1.68 11.84 -6.75
N ASP A 81 -0.85 11.83 -7.79
CA ASP A 81 -0.24 12.94 -8.53
C ASP A 81 1.15 13.31 -7.98
N LEU A 82 2.19 12.75 -8.62
CA LEU A 82 3.59 12.99 -8.28
C LEU A 82 4.02 14.44 -8.57
N VAL A 83 3.39 15.13 -9.53
CA VAL A 83 3.81 16.46 -9.97
C VAL A 83 3.48 17.52 -8.91
N THR A 84 2.32 17.41 -8.27
CA THR A 84 1.89 18.35 -7.23
C THR A 84 2.49 18.06 -5.85
N LEU A 85 2.85 16.80 -5.56
CA LEU A 85 3.29 16.38 -4.21
C LEU A 85 4.80 16.23 -4.03
N ALA A 86 5.59 16.05 -5.08
CA ALA A 86 7.05 15.93 -4.98
C ALA A 86 7.73 17.18 -4.38
N THR A 87 7.02 18.32 -4.34
CA THR A 87 7.51 19.59 -3.78
C THR A 87 7.25 19.74 -2.28
N GLN A 88 6.47 18.84 -1.64
CA GLN A 88 5.96 19.05 -0.28
C GLN A 88 6.48 18.06 0.78
N THR A 89 7.05 16.92 0.39
CA THR A 89 7.55 15.91 1.35
C THR A 89 8.82 15.23 0.86
N ALA A 90 9.73 14.90 1.77
CA ALA A 90 10.91 14.08 1.49
C ALA A 90 10.57 12.60 1.20
N ASP A 91 9.36 12.16 1.55
CA ASP A 91 8.90 10.77 1.39
C ASP A 91 8.26 10.52 0.01
N ASP A 92 8.42 9.30 -0.50
CA ASP A 92 7.89 8.83 -1.79
C ASP A 92 6.35 8.97 -1.83
N PRO A 93 5.77 9.80 -2.72
CA PRO A 93 4.35 10.16 -2.65
C PRO A 93 3.42 8.98 -2.93
N ARG A 94 3.93 7.95 -3.61
CA ARG A 94 3.22 6.70 -3.95
C ARG A 94 2.86 5.88 -2.72
N ILE A 95 3.58 6.08 -1.61
CA ILE A 95 3.29 5.38 -0.36
C ILE A 95 2.07 6.06 0.29
N PRO A 96 1.03 5.28 0.69
CA PRO A 96 -0.09 5.80 1.46
C PRO A 96 0.37 6.50 2.74
N ARG A 97 -0.45 7.42 3.23
CA ARG A 97 -0.18 8.18 4.45
C ARG A 97 -1.27 7.91 5.46
N ARG A 98 -0.94 8.12 6.73
CA ARG A 98 -1.93 8.06 7.80
C ARG A 98 -3.09 9.02 7.49
N GLY A 99 -4.32 8.52 7.56
CA GLY A 99 -5.52 9.29 7.24
C GLY A 99 -6.06 9.09 5.82
N ASP A 100 -5.27 8.51 4.90
CA ASP A 100 -5.80 8.04 3.62
C ASP A 100 -6.89 6.99 3.87
N ARG A 101 -7.86 6.90 2.95
CA ARG A 101 -8.95 5.92 3.03
C ARG A 101 -8.63 4.73 2.16
N PHE A 102 -8.79 3.54 2.71
CA PHE A 102 -8.68 2.28 2.00
C PHE A 102 -10.02 1.56 2.05
N ILE A 103 -10.64 1.37 0.89
CA ILE A 103 -11.95 0.76 0.75
C ILE A 103 -11.75 -0.68 0.31
N VAL A 104 -12.17 -1.60 1.17
CA VAL A 104 -12.10 -3.05 0.95
C VAL A 104 -13.47 -3.63 1.25
N GLN A 105 -14.00 -4.47 0.36
CA GLN A 105 -15.35 -5.07 0.48
C GLN A 105 -16.45 -4.02 0.73
N GLY A 106 -16.34 -2.85 0.08
CA GLY A 106 -17.27 -1.74 0.25
C GLY A 106 -17.19 -1.01 1.59
N ARG A 107 -16.25 -1.37 2.47
CA ARG A 107 -16.04 -0.73 3.77
C ARG A 107 -14.82 0.17 3.73
N ALA A 108 -15.02 1.44 4.04
CA ALA A 108 -13.92 2.38 4.22
C ALA A 108 -13.19 2.08 5.55
N ARG A 109 -11.87 1.99 5.45
CA ARG A 109 -10.92 1.86 6.55
C ARG A 109 -9.92 3.00 6.47
N ILE A 110 -9.34 3.40 7.59
CA ILE A 110 -8.36 4.47 7.64
C ILE A 110 -6.96 3.87 7.73
N VAL A 111 -6.07 4.31 6.85
CA VAL A 111 -4.64 3.98 6.93
C VAL A 111 -4.07 4.53 8.24
N GLN A 112 -3.48 3.65 9.05
CA GLN A 112 -2.80 4.00 10.29
C GLN A 112 -1.29 4.16 10.08
N ALA A 113 -0.72 3.30 9.24
CA ALA A 113 0.68 3.33 8.85
C ALA A 113 0.84 2.65 7.49
N ALA A 114 1.83 3.09 6.71
CA ALA A 114 2.23 2.41 5.47
C ALA A 114 3.71 2.64 5.21
N TRP A 115 4.37 1.70 4.55
CA TRP A 115 5.78 1.77 4.22
C TRP A 115 6.10 0.93 2.98
N ALA A 116 7.20 1.27 2.33
CA ALA A 116 7.77 0.44 1.28
C ALA A 116 8.46 -0.78 1.90
N ALA A 117 8.25 -1.96 1.30
CA ALA A 117 9.20 -3.05 1.48
C ALA A 117 10.58 -2.66 0.93
N PRO A 118 11.67 -3.42 1.22
CA PRO A 118 12.97 -3.15 0.64
C PRO A 118 12.89 -2.99 -0.88
N ARG A 119 13.37 -1.84 -1.38
CA ARG A 119 13.36 -1.53 -2.81
C ARG A 119 14.29 -2.48 -3.56
N ILE A 120 13.88 -2.89 -4.75
CA ILE A 120 14.67 -3.78 -5.61
C ILE A 120 15.29 -2.92 -6.70
N GLY A 121 16.62 -2.80 -6.73
CA GLY A 121 17.30 -1.93 -7.70
C GLY A 121 16.90 -0.45 -7.61
N GLY A 122 16.48 0.02 -6.43
CA GLY A 122 16.00 1.39 -6.23
C GLY A 122 14.51 1.61 -6.55
N GLU A 123 13.81 0.60 -7.05
CA GLU A 123 12.40 0.68 -7.41
C GLU A 123 11.48 0.28 -6.24
N LEU A 124 10.38 1.03 -6.10
CA LEU A 124 9.27 0.63 -5.24
C LEU A 124 8.54 -0.51 -5.93
N VAL A 125 8.38 -1.65 -5.24
CA VAL A 125 7.67 -2.82 -5.78
C VAL A 125 6.47 -3.16 -4.90
N ARG A 126 6.71 -3.35 -3.59
CA ARG A 126 5.70 -3.73 -2.61
C ARG A 126 5.48 -2.64 -1.58
N ILE A 127 4.22 -2.36 -1.30
CA ILE A 127 3.80 -1.49 -0.21
C ILE A 127 3.08 -2.34 0.84
N GLU A 128 3.44 -2.14 2.10
CA GLU A 128 2.76 -2.74 3.25
C GLU A 128 2.06 -1.65 4.05
N MET A 129 0.89 -1.97 4.56
CA MET A 129 -0.01 -1.00 5.16
C MET A 129 -0.80 -1.62 6.31
N THR A 130 -1.06 -0.82 7.34
CA THR A 130 -1.96 -1.13 8.44
C THR A 130 -3.19 -0.23 8.34
N ILE A 131 -4.38 -0.83 8.35
CA ILE A 131 -5.67 -0.13 8.29
C ILE A 131 -6.53 -0.44 9.52
N LYS A 132 -7.48 0.45 9.85
CA LYS A 132 -8.48 0.29 10.91
C LYS A 132 -9.86 0.75 10.44
#